data_AF-A0A2W5Q1E5-F1
#
_entry.id   AF-A0A2W5Q1E5-F1
#
_cell.length_a   1.000
_cell.length_b   1.000
_cell.length_c   1.000
_cell.angle_alpha   90.00
_cell.angle_beta   90.00
_cell.angle_gamma   90.00
#
_symmetry.space_group_name_H-M   'P 1'
#
loop_
_entity.id
_entity.type
_entity.pdbx_description
1 polymer ?
#
loop_
_entity_poly.entity_id
_entity_poly.type
_entity_poly.pdbx_seq_one_letter_code
_entity_poly.pdbx_strand_id
1 'polypeptide(L)'
;MPTMQDKRHDFLWLVQLWIQRERDIAGWTATCGDAVAASYRIPANMTARDAASDFMAFNSQGFRGDAENGCPEWMNRLEDPVYE
;
A
#
# COMPACT_ATOMS: atom_id res chain seq x y z
N MET A 1 -21.76 -7.66 -4.28
CA MET A 1 -20.44 -7.30 -4.85
C MET A 1 -19.77 -6.37 -3.85
N PRO A 2 -18.48 -6.55 -3.51
CA PRO A 2 -17.78 -5.60 -2.65
C PRO A 2 -17.79 -4.23 -3.34
N THR A 3 -18.15 -3.20 -2.60
CA THR A 3 -18.10 -1.81 -3.08
C THR A 3 -16.65 -1.32 -3.11
N MET A 4 -16.36 -0.24 -3.85
CA MET A 4 -15.02 0.37 -3.82
C MET A 4 -14.60 0.81 -2.41
N GLN A 5 -15.58 1.21 -1.58
CA GLN A 5 -15.35 1.57 -0.19
C GLN A 5 -14.88 0.36 0.64
N ASP A 6 -15.45 -0.83 0.39
CA ASP A 6 -15.01 -2.08 1.01
C ASP A 6 -13.57 -2.42 0.60
N LYS A 7 -13.23 -2.27 -0.69
CA LYS A 7 -11.88 -2.55 -1.20
C LYS A 7 -10.81 -1.67 -0.55
N ARG A 8 -11.09 -0.37 -0.41
CA ARG A 8 -10.17 0.58 0.24
C ARG A 8 -9.95 0.23 1.70
N HIS A 9 -11.03 -0.05 2.42
CA HIS A 9 -10.97 -0.40 3.83
C HIS A 9 -10.16 -1.68 4.05
N ASP A 10 -10.43 -2.71 3.25
CA ASP A 10 -9.73 -3.99 3.31
C ASP A 10 -8.22 -3.83 3.05
N PHE A 11 -7.85 -3.00 2.06
CA PHE A 11 -6.45 -2.71 1.77
C PHE A 11 -5.74 -2.05 2.96
N LEU A 12 -6.34 -0.98 3.51
CA LEU A 12 -5.75 -0.25 4.64
C LEU A 12 -5.64 -1.14 5.88
N TRP A 13 -6.63 -2.00 6.11
CA TRP A 13 -6.60 -2.97 7.20
C TRP A 13 -5.45 -3.97 7.05
N LEU A 14 -5.27 -4.53 5.85
CA LEU A 14 -4.18 -5.47 5.58
C LEU A 14 -2.80 -4.84 5.75
N VAL A 15 -2.61 -3.61 5.23
CA VAL A 15 -1.35 -2.86 5.39
C VAL A 15 -1.07 -2.55 6.86
N GLN A 16 -2.09 -2.12 7.62
CA GLN A 16 -1.95 -1.84 9.05
C GLN A 16 -1.52 -3.07 9.85
N LEU A 17 -2.12 -4.24 9.59
CA LEU A 17 -1.73 -5.50 10.23
C LEU A 17 -0.27 -5.86 9.95
N TRP A 18 0.21 -5.59 8.74
CA TRP A 18 1.58 -5.88 8.37
C TRP A 18 2.58 -4.93 9.00
N ILE A 19 2.28 -3.63 9.04
CA ILE A 19 3.11 -2.63 9.74
C ILE A 19 3.25 -3.02 11.22
N GLN A 20 2.17 -3.50 11.85
CA GLN A 20 2.21 -3.99 13.22
C GLN A 20 3.07 -5.25 13.40
N ARG A 21 3.19 -6.08 12.36
CA ARG A 21 4.06 -7.27 12.36
C ARG A 21 5.52 -6.91 12.17
N GLU A 22 5.84 -5.98 11.27
CA GLU A 22 7.22 -5.59 10.92
C GLU A 22 7.73 -4.41 11.78
N ARG A 23 7.30 -4.35 13.05
CA ARG A 23 7.59 -3.25 14.00
C ARG A 23 9.06 -2.86 14.14
N ASP A 24 9.97 -3.79 13.85
CA ASP A 24 11.41 -3.60 14.00
C ASP A 24 12.08 -2.94 12.77
N ILE A 25 11.33 -2.73 11.67
CA ILE A 25 11.84 -2.03 10.49
C ILE A 25 11.58 -0.53 10.66
N ALA A 26 12.67 0.23 10.85
CA ALA A 26 12.62 1.69 10.84
C ALA A 26 12.14 2.22 9.48
N GLY A 27 11.15 3.11 9.48
CA GLY A 27 10.66 3.77 8.26
C GLY A 27 9.22 3.42 7.86
N TRP A 28 8.61 2.37 8.40
CA TRP A 28 7.22 2.01 8.06
C TRP A 28 6.21 3.12 8.38
N THR A 29 6.44 3.91 9.44
CA THR A 29 5.56 5.03 9.78
C THR A 29 5.52 6.10 8.68
N ALA A 30 6.57 6.25 7.87
CA ALA A 30 6.59 7.16 6.72
C ALA A 30 5.66 6.69 5.59
N THR A 31 5.44 5.37 5.47
CA THR A 31 4.62 4.77 4.41
C THR A 31 3.12 4.86 4.67
N CYS A 32 2.70 5.33 5.86
CA CYS A 32 1.29 5.47 6.19
C CYS A 32 0.57 6.47 5.24
N GLY A 33 1.24 7.56 4.84
CA GLY A 33 0.72 8.49 3.85
C GLY A 33 0.57 7.85 2.48
N ASP A 34 1.60 7.13 2.05
CA ASP A 34 1.59 6.39 0.77
C ASP A 34 0.51 5.31 0.74
N ALA A 35 0.25 4.63 1.86
CA ALA A 35 -0.82 3.66 1.97
C ALA A 35 -2.19 4.34 1.78
N VAL A 36 -2.40 5.51 2.36
CA VAL A 36 -3.64 6.29 2.15
C VAL A 36 -3.77 6.67 0.68
N ALA A 37 -2.75 7.27 0.06
CA ALA A 37 -2.78 7.65 -1.34
C ALA A 37 -2.99 6.44 -2.29
N ALA A 38 -2.28 5.34 -2.06
CA ALA A 38 -2.42 4.08 -2.82
C ALA A 38 -3.83 3.51 -2.71
N SER A 39 -4.48 3.64 -1.54
CA SER A 39 -5.84 3.13 -1.31
C SER A 39 -6.90 3.77 -2.22
N TYR A 40 -6.65 4.97 -2.76
CA TYR A 40 -7.51 5.64 -3.75
C TYR A 40 -7.19 5.29 -5.21
N ARG A 41 -6.02 4.69 -5.48
CA ARG A 41 -5.58 4.32 -6.83
C ARG A 41 -5.62 2.82 -7.12
N ILE A 42 -6.13 2.01 -6.20
CA ILE A 42 -6.23 0.56 -6.40
C ILE A 42 -7.01 0.26 -7.70
N PRO A 43 -6.42 -0.45 -8.67
CA PRO A 43 -7.10 -0.76 -9.92
C PRO A 43 -8.43 -1.48 -9.71
N ALA A 44 -9.42 -1.18 -10.55
CA ALA A 44 -10.75 -1.76 -10.45
C ALA A 44 -10.73 -3.31 -10.55
N ASN A 45 -9.82 -3.85 -11.37
CA ASN A 45 -9.61 -5.28 -11.60
C ASN A 45 -8.70 -5.97 -10.55
N MET A 46 -8.13 -5.22 -9.60
CA MET A 46 -7.24 -5.76 -8.58
C MET A 46 -8.00 -5.96 -7.26
N THR A 47 -7.70 -7.04 -6.53
CA THR A 47 -8.26 -7.24 -5.18
C THR A 47 -7.52 -6.39 -4.16
N ALA A 48 -8.16 -6.08 -3.03
CA ALA A 48 -7.50 -5.39 -1.92
C ALA A 48 -6.26 -6.15 -1.41
N ARG A 49 -6.31 -7.49 -1.45
CA ARG A 49 -5.22 -8.37 -1.05
C ARG A 49 -4.02 -8.27 -1.98
N ASP A 50 -4.25 -8.30 -3.29
CA ASP A 50 -3.16 -8.21 -4.28
C ASP A 50 -2.50 -6.83 -4.21
N ALA A 51 -3.32 -5.77 -4.12
CA ALA A 51 -2.81 -4.41 -3.95
C ALA A 51 -1.99 -4.24 -2.66
N ALA A 52 -2.46 -4.80 -1.54
CA ALA A 52 -1.70 -4.78 -0.29
C ALA A 52 -0.39 -5.55 -0.43
N SER A 53 -0.41 -6.72 -1.09
CA SER A 53 0.78 -7.52 -1.34
C SER A 53 1.83 -6.75 -2.14
N ASP A 54 1.43 -6.10 -3.25
CA ASP A 54 2.30 -5.25 -4.06
C ASP A 54 2.90 -4.11 -3.23
N PHE A 55 2.06 -3.40 -2.47
CA PHE A 55 2.47 -2.27 -1.64
C PHE A 55 3.49 -2.68 -0.57
N MET A 56 3.23 -3.80 0.11
CA MET A 56 4.09 -4.28 1.20
C MET A 56 5.39 -4.89 0.67
N ALA A 57 5.33 -5.61 -0.46
CA ALA A 57 6.52 -6.15 -1.12
C ALA A 57 7.47 -5.02 -1.53
N PHE A 58 6.94 -3.97 -2.17
CA PHE A 58 7.71 -2.79 -2.51
C PHE A 58 8.35 -2.16 -1.26
N ASN A 59 7.58 -1.79 -0.25
CA ASN A 59 8.16 -1.11 0.91
C ASN A 59 9.14 -2.00 1.70
N SER A 60 8.84 -3.30 1.84
CA SER A 60 9.73 -4.23 2.56
C SER A 60 11.06 -4.44 1.82
N GLN A 61 11.06 -4.55 0.50
CA GLN A 61 12.29 -4.65 -0.30
C GLN A 61 13.10 -3.35 -0.21
N GLY A 62 12.42 -2.20 -0.31
CA GLY A 62 13.06 -0.89 -0.18
C GLY A 62 13.74 -0.67 1.17
N PHE A 63 13.11 -1.11 2.28
CA PHE A 63 13.69 -0.96 3.61
C PHE A 63 14.82 -1.94 3.91
N ARG A 64 14.82 -3.13 3.30
CA ARG A 64 15.85 -4.15 3.53
C ARG A 64 17.12 -3.90 2.71
N GLY A 65 17.09 -2.96 1.76
CA GLY A 65 18.26 -2.51 1.00
C GLY A 65 18.78 -3.49 -0.05
N ASP A 66 18.09 -4.61 -0.26
CA ASP A 66 18.42 -5.60 -1.27
C ASP A 66 17.57 -5.36 -2.54
N ALA A 67 18.27 -5.06 -3.64
CA ALA A 67 17.80 -4.94 -5.04
C ALA A 67 17.22 -3.59 -5.53
N GLU A 68 17.34 -3.38 -6.84
CA GLU A 68 16.53 -2.42 -7.61
C GLU A 68 15.06 -2.81 -7.42
N ASN A 69 14.38 -2.05 -6.58
CA ASN A 69 13.00 -2.31 -6.24
C ASN A 69 12.10 -1.72 -7.33
N GLY A 70 11.47 -2.60 -8.10
CA GLY A 70 10.53 -2.20 -9.14
C GLY A 70 9.24 -1.70 -8.52
N CYS A 71 9.00 -0.38 -8.55
CA CYS A 71 7.72 0.19 -8.13
C CYS A 71 6.61 -0.34 -9.05
N PRO A 72 5.56 -1.00 -8.52
CA PRO A 72 4.41 -1.44 -9.31
C PRO A 72 3.84 -0.26 -10.10
N GLU A 73 3.48 -0.49 -11.37
CA GLU A 73 3.06 0.61 -12.25
C GLU A 73 1.89 1.43 -11.69
N TRP A 74 0.95 0.75 -11.03
CA TRP A 74 -0.23 1.37 -10.41
C TRP A 74 0.09 2.19 -9.15
N MET A 75 1.26 1.97 -8.54
CA MET A 75 1.77 2.73 -7.40
C MET A 75 2.66 3.91 -7.81
N ASN A 76 2.93 4.11 -9.10
CA ASN A 76 3.66 5.29 -9.54
C ASN A 76 2.79 6.56 -9.43
N ARG A 77 3.43 7.68 -9.08
CA ARG A 77 2.78 9.00 -8.97
C ARG A 77 1.58 8.99 -8.02
N LEU A 78 1.76 8.45 -6.81
CA LEU A 78 0.78 8.64 -5.74
C LEU A 78 0.65 10.14 -5.43
N GLU A 79 -0.58 10.58 -5.23
CA GLU A 79 -0.94 11.96 -4.91
C GLU A 79 -1.88 11.95 -3.71
N ASP A 80 -1.85 13.02 -2.92
CA ASP A 80 -2.75 13.15 -1.79
C ASP A 80 -4.20 13.18 -2.28
N PRO A 81 -5.12 12.45 -1.61
CA PRO A 81 -6.52 12.45 -1.98
C PRO A 81 -7.10 13.86 -1.85
N VAL A 82 -7.74 14.36 -2.91
CA VAL A 82 -8.50 15.60 -2.84
C VAL A 82 -9.81 15.32 -2.12
N TYR A 83 -10.03 15.96 -0.97
CA TYR A 83 -11.30 15.91 -0.25
C TYR A 83 -12.19 17.04 -0.77
N GLU A 84 -13.28 16.71 -1.45
CA GLU A 84 -14.39 17.64 -1.74
C GLU A 84 -15.36 17.72 -0.55
#